data_AF-A0A4R1RWC6-F1
#
_entry.id   AF-A0A4R1RWC6-F1
#
_cell.length_a   1.000
_cell.length_b   1.000
_cell.length_c   1.000
_cell.angle_alpha   90.00
_cell.angle_beta   90.00
_cell.angle_gamma   90.00
#
_symmetry.space_group_name_H-M   'P 1'
#
loop_
_entity.id
_entity.type
_entity.pdbx_description
1 polymer ?
#
loop_
_entity_poly.entity_id
_entity_poly.type
_entity_poly.pdbx_seq_one_letter_code
_entity_poly.pdbx_strand_id
1 'polypeptide(L)'
;MDKADVAELLRKKKEMYEMMLSYFRQQAALSFMENPSEYQSFMERKSECINEIAKNEIILQSILHEDQDGRWRAMVDSCNKELRQTMSEIQKLNDECQNRLKREKAAVQKRLTAIRLGKKGMTGYNSTQNMNPAGMFTDKRR
;
A
#
# COMPACT_ATOMS: atom_id res chain seq x y z
N MET A 1 29.57 26.80 -4.52
CA MET A 1 29.05 25.42 -4.48
C MET A 1 29.77 24.61 -5.54
N ASP A 2 30.23 23.43 -5.16
CA ASP A 2 31.05 22.59 -6.03
C ASP A 2 30.15 21.66 -6.87
N LYS A 3 30.62 21.26 -8.05
CA LYS A 3 30.00 20.23 -8.91
C LYS A 3 29.72 18.94 -8.14
N ALA A 4 30.59 18.65 -7.19
CA ALA A 4 30.51 17.50 -6.30
C ALA A 4 29.21 17.50 -5.47
N ASP A 5 28.74 18.68 -5.02
CA ASP A 5 27.58 18.78 -4.12
C ASP A 5 26.27 18.43 -4.84
N VAL A 6 26.09 18.92 -6.06
CA VAL A 6 24.88 18.64 -6.87
C VAL A 6 24.86 17.18 -7.32
N ALA A 7 25.99 16.64 -7.77
CA ALA A 7 26.10 15.24 -8.15
C ALA A 7 25.78 14.31 -6.98
N GLU A 8 26.26 14.65 -5.78
CA GLU A 8 26.01 13.90 -4.56
C GLU A 8 24.53 13.95 -4.14
N LEU A 9 23.88 15.12 -4.24
CA LEU A 9 22.44 15.25 -3.96
C LEU A 9 21.59 14.44 -4.96
N LEU A 10 21.96 14.45 -6.24
CA LEU A 10 21.28 13.64 -7.27
C LEU A 10 21.50 12.14 -7.04
N ARG A 11 22.70 11.73 -6.64
CA ARG A 11 23.01 10.34 -6.26
C ARG A 11 22.17 9.89 -5.08
N LYS A 12 22.13 10.67 -4.00
CA LYS A 12 21.30 10.39 -2.82
C LYS A 12 19.82 10.28 -3.18
N LYS A 13 19.32 11.18 -4.03
CA LYS A 13 17.94 11.11 -4.52
C LYS A 13 17.67 9.80 -5.23
N LYS A 14 18.56 9.37 -6.14
CA LYS A 14 18.45 8.09 -6.84
C LYS A 14 18.43 6.89 -5.89
N GLU A 15 19.34 6.84 -4.93
CA GLU A 15 19.41 5.77 -3.93
C GLU A 15 18.11 5.66 -3.11
N MET A 16 17.51 6.79 -2.73
CA MET A 16 16.24 6.80 -2.00
C MET A 16 15.09 6.24 -2.84
N TYR A 17 15.04 6.54 -4.15
CA TYR A 17 14.05 5.96 -5.05
C TYR A 17 14.27 4.45 -5.25
N GLU A 18 15.52 3.98 -5.34
CA GLU A 18 15.84 2.56 -5.44
C GLU A 18 15.48 1.79 -4.16
N MET A 19 15.76 2.36 -2.99
CA MET A 19 15.32 1.83 -1.69
C MET A 19 13.80 1.74 -1.62
N MET A 20 13.11 2.81 -2.01
CA MET A 20 11.64 2.84 -2.03
C MET A 20 11.07 1.75 -2.95
N LEU A 21 11.65 1.58 -4.14
CA LEU A 21 11.29 0.51 -5.08
C LEU A 21 11.49 -0.87 -4.45
N SER A 22 12.60 -1.10 -3.74
CA SER A 22 12.84 -2.35 -3.00
C SER A 22 11.74 -2.62 -1.97
N TYR A 23 11.34 -1.61 -1.19
CA TYR A 23 10.22 -1.74 -0.24
C TYR A 23 8.87 -1.99 -0.93
N PHE A 24 8.65 -1.44 -2.12
CA PHE A 24 7.47 -1.77 -2.92
C PHE A 24 7.46 -3.21 -3.41
N ARG A 25 8.60 -3.72 -3.89
CA ARG A 25 8.73 -5.13 -4.32
C ARG A 25 8.52 -6.10 -3.16
N GLN A 26 9.11 -5.82 -2.00
CA GLN A 26 8.94 -6.64 -0.79
C GLN A 26 7.48 -6.61 -0.32
N GLN A 27 6.85 -5.43 -0.27
CA GLN A 27 5.43 -5.34 0.11
C GLN A 27 4.50 -6.03 -0.90
N ALA A 28 4.81 -5.97 -2.20
CA ALA A 28 4.05 -6.66 -3.24
C ALA A 28 4.19 -8.19 -3.17
N ALA A 29 5.26 -8.70 -2.57
CA ALA A 29 5.41 -10.14 -2.30
C ALA A 29 4.63 -10.59 -1.05
N LEU A 30 4.28 -9.66 -0.15
CA LEU A 30 3.64 -9.96 1.13
C LEU A 30 2.11 -9.89 1.07
N SER A 31 1.47 -10.63 1.98
CA SER A 31 0.03 -10.58 2.27
C SER A 31 -0.17 -9.82 3.58
N PHE A 32 -1.08 -8.84 3.60
CA PHE A 32 -1.33 -8.06 4.82
C PHE A 32 -1.97 -8.94 5.90
N MET A 33 -2.86 -9.85 5.51
CA MET A 33 -3.47 -10.79 6.46
C MET A 33 -2.47 -11.72 7.16
N GLU A 34 -1.38 -12.07 6.49
CA GLU A 34 -0.38 -13.00 7.03
C GLU A 34 0.72 -12.27 7.81
N ASN A 35 1.14 -11.09 7.33
CA ASN A 35 2.29 -10.36 7.87
C ASN A 35 1.97 -8.87 8.13
N PRO A 36 1.00 -8.55 9.01
CA PRO A 36 0.54 -7.17 9.19
C PRO A 36 1.64 -6.23 9.73
N SER A 37 2.49 -6.71 10.64
CA SER A 37 3.57 -5.92 11.23
C SER A 37 4.66 -5.57 10.22
N GLU A 38 5.10 -6.52 9.40
CA GLU A 38 6.07 -6.26 8.34
C GLU A 38 5.48 -5.33 7.28
N TYR A 39 4.22 -5.53 6.92
CA TYR A 39 3.51 -4.65 5.99
C TYR A 39 3.48 -3.20 6.48
N GLN A 40 3.22 -2.99 7.77
CA GLN A 40 3.24 -1.67 8.42
C GLN A 40 4.66 -1.08 8.42
N SER A 41 5.68 -1.88 8.75
CA SER A 41 7.08 -1.44 8.72
C SER A 41 7.49 -0.94 7.33
N PHE A 42 7.05 -1.61 6.25
CA PHE A 42 7.31 -1.12 4.90
C PHE A 42 6.60 0.20 4.58
N MET A 43 5.42 0.44 5.13
CA MET A 43 4.72 1.73 4.96
C MET A 43 5.50 2.87 5.63
N GLU A 44 6.01 2.63 6.83
CA GLU A 44 6.81 3.60 7.59
C GLU A 44 8.12 3.93 6.87
N ARG A 45 8.88 2.90 6.45
CA ARG A 45 10.14 3.09 5.70
C ARG A 45 9.94 3.81 4.37
N LYS A 46 8.81 3.59 3.68
CA LYS A 46 8.46 4.34 2.46
C LYS A 46 8.19 5.80 2.77
N SER A 47 7.48 6.09 3.86
CA SER A 47 7.23 7.45 4.32
C SER A 47 8.54 8.19 4.62
N GLU A 48 9.48 7.53 5.29
CA GLU A 48 10.83 8.07 5.53
C GLU A 48 11.55 8.40 4.22
N CYS A 49 11.53 7.49 3.24
CA CYS A 49 12.13 7.74 1.93
C CYS A 49 11.48 8.95 1.22
N ILE A 50 10.15 9.09 1.29
CA ILE A 50 9.45 10.25 0.72
C ILE A 50 9.91 11.55 1.37
N ASN A 51 10.02 11.56 2.70
CA ASN A 51 10.45 12.74 3.45
C ASN A 51 11.89 13.14 3.10
N GLU A 52 12.81 12.18 3.01
CA GLU A 52 14.21 12.45 2.62
C GLU A 52 14.32 12.90 1.16
N ILE A 53 13.55 12.32 0.24
CA ILE A 53 13.48 12.79 -1.15
C ILE A 53 12.99 14.24 -1.19
N ALA A 54 11.94 14.58 -0.42
CA ALA A 54 11.40 15.93 -0.39
C ALA A 54 12.42 16.95 0.12
N LYS A 55 13.17 16.62 1.18
CA LYS A 55 14.26 17.46 1.69
C LYS A 55 15.36 17.67 0.64
N ASN A 56 15.81 16.59 0.01
CA ASN A 56 16.83 16.66 -1.05
C ASN A 56 16.34 17.48 -2.25
N GLU A 57 15.05 17.37 -2.60
CA GLU A 57 14.44 18.13 -3.70
C GLU A 57 14.43 19.63 -3.41
N ILE A 58 14.10 20.04 -2.19
CA ILE A 58 14.11 21.45 -1.78
C ILE A 58 15.52 22.04 -1.93
N ILE A 59 16.53 21.30 -1.48
CA ILE A 59 17.94 21.72 -1.58
C ILE A 59 18.35 21.82 -3.06
N LEU A 60 18.06 20.79 -3.86
CA LEU A 60 18.36 20.79 -5.29
C LEU A 60 17.68 21.96 -6.01
N GLN A 61 16.40 22.24 -5.71
CA GLN A 61 15.68 23.35 -6.33
C GLN A 61 16.29 24.71 -5.99
N SER A 62 16.72 24.91 -4.73
CA SER A 62 17.45 26.13 -4.33
C SER A 62 18.71 26.32 -5.18
N ILE A 63 19.51 25.27 -5.34
CA ILE A 63 20.78 25.34 -6.09
C ILE A 63 20.54 25.55 -7.59
N LEU A 64 19.55 24.85 -8.15
CA LEU A 64 19.23 24.94 -9.57
C LEU A 64 18.56 26.26 -9.94
N HIS A 65 17.86 26.91 -9.00
CA HIS A 65 17.30 28.24 -9.21
C HIS A 65 18.39 29.31 -9.36
N GLU A 66 19.50 29.16 -8.64
CA GLU A 66 20.66 30.05 -8.74
C GLU A 66 21.55 29.75 -9.96
N ASP A 67 21.38 28.59 -10.61
CA ASP A 67 22.15 28.19 -11.80
C ASP A 67 21.59 28.79 -13.09
N GLN A 68 21.81 30.10 -13.28
CA GLN A 68 21.38 30.84 -14.47
C GLN A 68 22.05 30.36 -15.76
N ASP A 69 23.27 29.80 -15.65
CA ASP A 69 24.07 29.32 -16.77
C ASP A 69 23.69 27.90 -17.23
N GLY A 70 22.80 27.21 -16.50
CA GLY A 70 22.38 25.85 -16.82
C GLY A 70 23.51 24.82 -16.77
N ARG A 71 24.53 25.05 -15.94
CA ARG A 71 25.71 24.19 -15.78
C ARG A 71 25.34 22.78 -15.37
N TRP A 72 24.25 22.62 -14.63
CA TRP A 72 23.81 21.32 -14.12
C TRP A 72 22.73 20.64 -14.95
N ARG A 73 22.20 21.30 -16.00
CA ARG A 73 21.02 20.85 -16.75
C ARG A 73 21.16 19.42 -17.29
N ALA A 74 22.25 19.11 -17.98
CA ALA A 74 22.46 17.78 -18.56
C ALA A 74 22.52 16.66 -17.50
N MET A 75 23.13 16.93 -16.34
CA MET A 75 23.23 15.96 -15.24
C MET A 75 21.86 15.72 -14.59
N VAL A 76 21.12 16.81 -14.35
CA VAL A 76 19.75 16.76 -13.81
C VAL A 76 18.82 16.03 -14.76
N ASP A 77 18.90 16.30 -16.06
CA ASP A 77 18.07 15.66 -17.07
C ASP A 77 18.34 14.15 -17.18
N SER A 78 19.62 13.75 -17.15
CA SER A 78 20.00 12.34 -17.13
C SER A 78 19.45 11.62 -15.89
N CYS A 79 19.64 12.20 -14.70
CA CYS A 79 19.12 11.64 -13.46
C CYS A 79 17.59 11.55 -13.48
N ASN A 80 16.90 12.61 -13.92
CA ASN A 80 15.44 12.65 -14.01
C ASN A 80 14.89 11.60 -14.98
N LYS A 81 15.59 11.29 -16.07
CA LYS A 81 15.19 10.22 -17.00
C LYS A 81 15.16 8.85 -16.30
N GLU A 82 16.21 8.53 -15.54
CA GLU A 82 16.28 7.29 -14.77
C GLU A 82 15.23 7.26 -13.66
N LEU A 83 15.07 8.36 -12.91
CA LEU A 83 14.09 8.47 -11.84
C LEU A 83 12.65 8.28 -12.34
N ARG A 84 12.31 8.78 -13.53
CA ARG A 84 10.97 8.57 -14.14
C ARG A 84 10.68 7.09 -14.39
N GLN A 85 11.69 6.32 -14.80
CA GLN A 85 11.54 4.87 -14.97
C GLN A 85 11.26 4.20 -13.62
N THR A 86 12.06 4.52 -12.60
CA THR A 86 11.88 4.01 -11.23
C THR A 86 10.51 4.38 -10.66
N MET A 87 10.06 5.62 -10.85
CA MET A 87 8.72 6.06 -10.44
C MET A 87 7.60 5.30 -11.15
N SER A 88 7.77 5.00 -12.43
CA SER A 88 6.78 4.20 -13.17
C SER A 88 6.67 2.78 -12.61
N GLU A 89 7.79 2.15 -12.25
CA GLU A 89 7.79 0.84 -11.58
C GLU A 89 7.14 0.90 -10.20
N ILE A 90 7.47 1.92 -9.39
CA ILE A 90 6.85 2.14 -8.08
C ILE A 90 5.33 2.28 -8.22
N GLN A 91 4.85 3.06 -9.20
CA GLN A 91 3.42 3.26 -9.40
C GLN A 91 2.72 1.94 -9.74
N LYS A 92 3.28 1.12 -10.64
CA LYS A 92 2.73 -0.20 -10.99
C LYS A 92 2.62 -1.10 -9.75
N LEU A 93 3.70 -1.19 -8.96
CA LEU A 93 3.70 -2.00 -7.74
C LEU A 93 2.73 -1.48 -6.69
N ASN A 94 2.58 -0.16 -6.56
CA ASN A 94 1.61 0.45 -5.68
C ASN A 94 0.18 0.08 -6.08
N ASP A 95 -0.15 0.14 -7.37
CA ASP A 95 -1.46 -0.23 -7.89
C ASP A 95 -1.75 -1.73 -7.64
N GLU A 96 -0.74 -2.60 -7.81
CA GLU A 96 -0.81 -4.02 -7.48
C GLU A 96 -1.09 -4.26 -5.97
N CYS A 97 -0.34 -3.59 -5.10
CA CYS A 97 -0.54 -3.66 -3.64
C CYS A 97 -1.96 -3.20 -3.25
N GLN A 98 -2.43 -2.09 -3.81
CA GLN A 98 -3.78 -1.58 -3.54
C GLN A 98 -4.87 -2.56 -4.00
N ASN A 99 -4.70 -3.16 -5.18
CA ASN A 99 -5.63 -4.15 -5.70
C ASN A 99 -5.66 -5.41 -4.82
N ARG A 100 -4.50 -5.85 -4.30
CA ARG A 100 -4.43 -6.96 -3.35
C ARG A 100 -5.15 -6.63 -2.04
N LEU A 101 -4.86 -5.47 -1.44
CA LEU A 101 -5.54 -5.02 -0.21
C LEU A 101 -7.06 -4.95 -0.38
N LYS A 102 -7.56 -4.48 -1.53
CA LYS A 102 -9.01 -4.48 -1.84
C LYS A 102 -9.59 -5.90 -1.83
N ARG A 103 -8.89 -6.87 -2.42
CA ARG A 103 -9.32 -8.28 -2.45
C ARG A 103 -9.30 -8.90 -1.06
N GLU A 104 -8.25 -8.67 -0.29
CA GLU A 104 -8.14 -9.16 1.10
C GLU A 104 -9.26 -8.58 1.97
N LYS A 105 -9.50 -7.27 1.89
CA LYS A 105 -10.63 -6.62 2.57
C LYS A 105 -11.97 -7.24 2.21
N ALA A 106 -12.23 -7.47 0.92
CA ALA A 106 -13.46 -8.12 0.47
C ALA A 106 -13.60 -9.55 0.99
N ALA A 107 -12.50 -10.32 1.06
CA ALA A 107 -12.49 -11.66 1.63
C ALA A 107 -12.82 -11.66 3.13
N VAL A 108 -12.23 -10.73 3.90
CA VAL A 108 -12.54 -10.55 5.33
C VAL A 108 -14.01 -10.15 5.53
N GLN A 109 -14.53 -9.22 4.72
CA GLN A 109 -15.94 -8.82 4.78
C GLN A 109 -16.89 -9.98 4.48
N LYS A 110 -16.58 -10.82 3.49
CA LYS A 110 -17.36 -12.04 3.20
C LYS A 110 -17.37 -13.00 4.39
N ARG A 111 -16.22 -13.25 5.02
CA ARG A 111 -16.12 -14.09 6.23
C ARG A 111 -16.94 -13.51 7.38
N LEU A 112 -16.87 -12.21 7.62
CA LEU A 112 -17.65 -11.52 8.65
C LEU A 112 -19.17 -11.67 8.41
N THR A 113 -19.62 -11.50 7.17
CA THR A 113 -21.03 -11.68 6.81
C THR A 113 -21.48 -13.13 7.01
N ALA A 114 -20.66 -14.11 6.64
CA ALA A 114 -20.96 -15.52 6.87
C ALA A 114 -21.11 -15.84 8.38
N ILE A 115 -20.22 -15.31 9.22
CA ILE A 115 -20.31 -15.45 10.68
C ILE A 115 -21.60 -14.78 11.21
N ARG A 116 -21.94 -13.58 10.71
CA ARG A 116 -23.16 -12.86 11.13
C ARG A 116 -24.44 -13.59 10.75
N LEU A 117 -24.50 -14.20 9.56
CA LEU A 117 -25.64 -14.98 9.10
C LEU A 117 -25.71 -16.35 9.81
N GLY A 118 -24.58 -17.02 10.04
CA GLY A 118 -24.51 -18.24 10.86
C GLY A 118 -24.99 -18.01 12.30
N LYS A 119 -24.66 -16.86 12.89
CA LYS A 119 -25.20 -16.45 14.19
C LYS A 119 -26.72 -16.25 14.16
N LYS A 120 -27.30 -15.68 13.09
CA LYS A 120 -28.76 -15.59 12.91
C LYS A 120 -29.42 -16.96 12.78
N GLY A 121 -28.76 -17.91 12.11
CA GLY A 121 -29.20 -19.31 12.06
C GLY A 121 -29.22 -19.95 13.45
N MET A 122 -28.20 -19.72 14.28
CA MET A 122 -28.14 -20.25 15.65
C MET A 122 -29.13 -19.61 16.63
N THR A 123 -29.38 -18.29 16.55
CA THR A 123 -30.39 -17.67 17.42
C THR A 123 -31.82 -18.11 17.10
N GLY A 124 -32.10 -18.56 15.87
CA GLY A 124 -33.39 -19.16 15.51
C GLY A 124 -33.65 -20.54 16.12
N TYR A 125 -32.60 -21.29 16.50
CA TYR A 125 -32.75 -22.61 17.13
C TYR A 125 -32.81 -22.56 18.66
N ASN A 126 -32.40 -21.45 19.29
CA ASN A 126 -32.37 -21.31 20.76
C ASN A 126 -33.55 -20.52 21.35
N SER A 127 -34.57 -20.16 20.56
CA SER A 127 -35.75 -19.47 21.08
C SER A 127 -37.04 -20.06 20.52
N THR A 128 -37.44 -21.23 21.01
CA THR A 128 -38.80 -21.59 21.49
C THR A 128 -38.89 -23.10 21.75
N GLN A 129 -38.24 -23.57 22.83
CA GLN A 129 -38.85 -24.63 23.64
C GLN A 129 -39.99 -23.99 24.46
N ASN A 130 -41.06 -23.59 23.79
CA ASN A 130 -42.36 -23.48 24.45
C ASN A 130 -43.15 -24.68 23.96
N MET A 131 -43.14 -25.73 24.78
CA MET A 131 -44.05 -26.85 24.65
C MET A 131 -45.47 -26.30 24.53
N ASN A 132 -46.07 -26.49 23.35
CA ASN A 132 -47.49 -26.29 23.15
C ASN A 132 -48.14 -27.66 23.44
N PRO A 133 -48.95 -27.82 24.52
CA PRO A 133 -49.52 -29.12 24.87
C PRO A 133 -50.80 -29.45 24.10
N ALA A 134 -51.13 -28.70 23.03
CA ALA A 134 -52.31 -28.94 22.20
C ALA A 134 -51.88 -29.29 20.78
N GLY A 135 -52.09 -30.56 20.41
CA GLY A 135 -51.68 -31.11 19.15
C GLY A 135 -52.48 -30.59 17.96
N MET A 136 -51.83 -30.63 16.80
CA MET A 136 -52.45 -30.96 15.51
C MET A 136 -51.34 -31.32 14.53
N PHE A 137 -51.11 -32.62 14.36
CA PHE A 137 -50.46 -33.13 13.15
C PHE A 137 -51.52 -33.06 12.04
N THR A 138 -51.28 -32.23 11.03
CA THR A 138 -51.89 -32.47 9.72
C THR A 138 -50.77 -32.52 8.69
N ASP A 139 -50.41 -33.76 8.34
CA ASP A 139 -49.73 -34.06 7.10
C ASP A 139 -50.74 -33.88 5.96
N LYS A 140 -50.49 -32.91 5.09
CA LYS A 140 -51.08 -32.86 3.75
C LYS A 140 -50.02 -32.42 2.77
N ARG A 141 -49.15 -33.36 2.38
CA ARG A 141 -48.39 -33.25 1.14
C ARG A 141 -49.34 -33.36 -0.06
N ARG A 142 -49.28 -32.33 -0.89
CA ARG A 142 -49.60 -32.36 -2.32
C ARG A 142 -48.28 -32.48 -3.07
#